data_AF-A0A947RAA0-F1
#
_entry.id   AF-A0A947RAA0-F1
#
_cell.length_a   1.000
_cell.length_b   1.000
_cell.length_c   1.000
_cell.angle_alpha   90.00
_cell.angle_beta   90.00
_cell.angle_gamma   90.00
#
_symmetry.space_group_name_H-M   'P 1'
#
loop_
_entity.id
_entity.type
_entity.pdbx_description
1 polymer ?
#
loop_
_entity_poly.entity_id
_entity_poly.type
_entity_poly.pdbx_seq_one_letter_code
_entity_poly.pdbx_strand_id
1 'polypeptide(L)'
;MYKTDQNDPQVKAYKEAVEGGRQDHHVVYKDDLWRVIRGGVQRPLGTFSTQEEAIKRAKIIARSQGTAVYIHGVDGRIRERE
;
A
#
# COMPACT_ATOMS: atom_id res chain seq x y z
N MET A 1 0.37 11.25 -5.91
CA MET A 1 1.06 10.41 -6.89
C MET A 1 2.40 10.03 -6.26
N TYR A 2 2.62 8.75 -5.97
CA TYR A 2 3.80 8.30 -5.21
C TYR A 2 5.06 8.36 -6.09
N LYS A 3 6.22 8.62 -5.47
CA LYS A 3 7.51 8.64 -6.17
C LYS A 3 7.91 7.20 -6.46
N THR A 4 7.57 6.72 -7.64
CA THR A 4 7.83 5.36 -8.08
C THR A 4 8.70 5.39 -9.34
N ASP A 5 9.73 4.55 -9.38
CA ASP A 5 10.41 4.25 -10.65
C ASP A 5 9.39 3.63 -11.60
N GLN A 6 9.15 4.26 -12.74
CA GLN A 6 8.15 3.81 -13.72
C GLN A 6 8.52 2.46 -14.36
N ASN A 7 9.77 2.02 -14.21
CA ASN A 7 10.28 0.75 -14.70
C ASN A 7 10.26 -0.36 -13.64
N ASP A 8 9.87 -0.08 -12.40
CA ASP A 8 9.75 -1.09 -11.35
C ASP A 8 8.55 -2.01 -11.66
N PRO A 9 8.76 -3.34 -11.76
CA PRO A 9 7.68 -4.30 -12.03
C PRO A 9 6.47 -4.18 -11.09
N GLN A 10 6.68 -3.76 -9.83
CA GLN A 10 5.62 -3.58 -8.84
C GLN A 10 4.79 -2.31 -9.11
N VAL A 11 5.38 -1.31 -9.76
CA VAL A 11 4.73 -0.05 -10.15
C VAL A 11 3.87 -0.24 -11.38
N LYS A 12 4.32 -1.09 -12.31
CA LYS A 12 3.50 -1.55 -13.43
C LYS A 12 2.29 -2.36 -12.95
N ALA A 13 2.49 -3.31 -12.02
CA ALA A 13 1.41 -4.07 -11.41
C ALA A 13 0.40 -3.19 -10.65
N TYR A 14 0.87 -2.12 -9.98
CA TYR A 14 0.02 -1.12 -9.34
C TYR A 14 -0.87 -0.35 -10.34
N LYS A 15 -0.28 0.16 -11.44
CA LYS A 15 -1.06 0.86 -12.48
C LYS A 15 -2.12 -0.05 -13.11
N GLU A 16 -1.75 -1.29 -13.43
CA GLU A 16 -2.66 -2.28 -14.00
C GLU A 16 -3.79 -2.66 -13.02
N ALA A 17 -3.51 -2.73 -11.71
CA ALA A 17 -4.53 -2.98 -10.69
C ALA A 17 -5.53 -1.83 -10.57
N VAL A 18 -5.04 -0.58 -10.58
CA VAL A 18 -5.88 0.63 -10.54
C VAL A 18 -6.73 0.75 -11.81
N GLU A 19 -6.15 0.54 -12.99
CA GLU A 19 -6.87 0.58 -14.29
C GLU A 19 -7.88 -0.57 -14.43
N GLY A 20 -7.58 -1.74 -13.87
CA GLY A 20 -8.46 -2.91 -13.88
C GLY A 20 -9.58 -2.91 -12.82
N GLY A 21 -9.71 -1.83 -12.02
CA GLY A 21 -10.74 -1.72 -10.97
C GLY A 21 -10.52 -2.67 -9.78
N ARG A 22 -9.33 -3.27 -9.65
CA ARG A 22 -8.98 -4.13 -8.51
C ARG A 22 -8.62 -3.25 -7.30
N GLN A 23 -9.28 -3.51 -6.18
CA GLN A 23 -8.94 -2.87 -4.91
C GLN A 23 -7.69 -3.53 -4.32
N ASP A 24 -6.78 -2.70 -3.82
CA ASP A 24 -5.57 -3.08 -3.11
C ASP A 24 -5.35 -2.15 -1.91
N HIS A 25 -4.51 -2.61 -0.98
CA HIS A 25 -4.14 -1.85 0.21
C HIS A 25 -2.65 -1.56 0.21
N HIS A 26 -2.27 -0.36 0.62
CA HIS A 26 -0.88 0.04 0.74
C HIS A 26 -0.54 0.39 2.17
N VAL A 27 0.63 -0.07 2.61
CA VAL A 27 1.30 0.38 3.83
C VAL A 27 2.35 1.41 3.43
N VAL A 28 2.13 2.68 3.77
CA VAL A 28 2.98 3.81 3.36
C VAL A 28 3.52 4.58 4.56
N TYR A 29 4.73 5.11 4.45
CA TYR A 29 5.30 6.01 5.45
C TYR A 29 5.01 7.47 5.09
N LYS A 30 4.41 8.24 6.00
CA LYS A 30 4.10 9.66 5.82
C LYS A 30 3.91 10.38 7.16
N ASP A 31 4.53 11.55 7.27
CA ASP A 31 4.53 12.41 8.47
C ASP A 31 4.94 11.61 9.71
N ASP A 32 6.08 10.93 9.61
CA ASP A 32 6.69 10.05 10.63
C ASP A 32 5.84 8.86 11.11
N LEU A 33 4.76 8.55 10.38
CA LEU A 33 3.81 7.49 10.72
C LEU A 33 3.58 6.54 9.56
N TRP A 34 3.17 5.32 9.91
CA TRP A 34 2.78 4.28 8.96
C TRP A 34 1.27 4.29 8.75
N ARG A 35 0.83 4.34 7.49
CA ARG A 35 -0.60 4.45 7.14
C ARG A 35 -1.01 3.29 6.27
N VAL A 36 -2.21 2.77 6.53
CA VAL A 36 -2.89 1.84 5.63
C VAL A 36 -3.87 2.63 4.78
N ILE A 37 -3.71 2.61 3.46
CA ILE A 37 -4.61 3.30 2.52
C ILE A 37 -5.15 2.30 1.50
N ARG A 38 -6.30 2.61 0.91
CA ARG A 38 -6.81 1.89 -0.27
C ARG A 38 -6.25 2.54 -1.54
N GLY A 39 -5.94 1.74 -2.56
CA GLY A 39 -5.58 2.25 -3.89
C GLY A 39 -6.56 3.31 -4.39
N GLY A 40 -6.04 4.40 -4.94
CA GLY A 40 -6.83 5.53 -5.45
C GLY A 40 -7.46 6.45 -4.40
N VAL A 41 -7.32 6.17 -3.10
CA VAL A 41 -7.91 6.97 -2.02
C VAL A 41 -6.83 7.53 -1.11
N GLN A 42 -6.91 8.83 -0.77
CA GLN A 42 -5.93 9.49 0.10
C GLN A 42 -6.21 9.31 1.60
N ARG A 43 -7.44 8.95 1.96
CA ARG A 43 -7.86 8.77 3.35
C ARG A 43 -7.26 7.48 3.93
N PRO A 44 -6.53 7.55 5.07
CA PRO A 44 -6.05 6.36 5.74
C PRO A 44 -7.21 5.59 6.39
N LEU A 45 -7.14 4.26 6.26
CA LEU A 45 -7.94 3.28 7.00
C LEU A 45 -7.37 3.02 8.40
N GLY A 46 -6.14 3.47 8.65
CA GLY A 46 -5.46 3.43 9.94
C GLY A 46 -4.09 4.10 9.87
N THR A 47 -3.62 4.58 11.01
CA THR A 47 -2.31 5.22 11.21
C THR A 47 -1.64 4.58 12.43
N PHE A 48 -0.35 4.28 12.31
CA PHE A 48 0.41 3.47 13.25
C PHE A 48 1.82 4.04 13.43
N SER A 49 2.43 3.80 14.58
CA SER A 49 3.80 4.23 14.87
C SER A 49 4.83 3.33 14.18
N THR A 50 4.48 2.07 13.92
CA THR A 50 5.40 1.10 13.31
C THR A 50 4.86 0.49 12.01
N GLN A 51 5.78 0.04 11.16
CA GLN A 51 5.44 -0.62 9.90
C GLN A 51 4.73 -1.95 10.14
N GLU A 52 5.16 -2.69 11.16
CA GLU A 52 4.62 -4.00 11.50
C GLU A 52 3.14 -3.92 11.89
N GLU A 53 2.76 -2.94 12.71
CA GLU A 53 1.36 -2.71 13.08
C GLU A 53 0.49 -2.38 11.85
N ALA A 54 1.00 -1.53 10.96
CA ALA A 54 0.31 -1.18 9.73
C ALA A 54 0.17 -2.38 8.78
N ILE A 55 1.21 -3.20 8.63
CA ILE A 55 1.19 -4.45 7.87
C ILE A 55 0.12 -5.39 8.44
N LYS A 56 0.13 -5.61 9.76
CA LYS A 56 -0.86 -6.48 10.43
C LYS A 56 -2.28 -6.00 10.14
N ARG A 57 -2.53 -4.69 10.24
CA ARG A 57 -3.85 -4.12 9.91
C ARG A 57 -4.21 -4.32 8.43
N ALA A 58 -3.28 -4.06 7.52
CA ALA A 58 -3.51 -4.22 6.10
C ALA A 58 -3.86 -5.67 5.74
N LYS A 59 -3.14 -6.67 6.28
CA LYS A 59 -3.44 -8.10 6.07
C LYS A 59 -4.85 -8.48 6.54
N ILE A 60 -5.29 -7.97 7.69
CA ILE A 60 -6.65 -8.24 8.20
C ILE A 60 -7.70 -7.73 7.22
N ILE A 61 -7.55 -6.49 6.73
CA ILE A 61 -8.49 -5.89 5.78
C ILE A 61 -8.45 -6.64 4.44
N ALA A 62 -7.23 -6.92 3.96
CA ALA A 62 -6.98 -7.58 2.70
C ALA A 62 -7.59 -8.98 2.65
N ARG A 63 -7.40 -9.78 3.71
CA ARG A 63 -8.03 -11.10 3.87
C ARG A 63 -9.55 -11.01 3.88
N SER A 64 -10.10 -9.99 4.55
CA SER A 64 -11.55 -9.78 4.60
C SER A 64 -12.14 -9.36 3.25
N GLN A 65 -11.36 -8.70 2.39
CA GLN A 65 -11.81 -8.13 1.12
C GLN A 65 -11.32 -8.91 -0.12
N GLY A 66 -10.46 -9.91 0.06
CA GLY A 66 -9.84 -10.63 -1.06
C GLY A 66 -8.93 -9.75 -1.92
N THR A 67 -8.21 -8.81 -1.30
CA THR A 67 -7.36 -7.82 -1.99
C THR A 67 -5.89 -8.03 -1.67
N ALA A 68 -5.00 -7.47 -2.50
CA ALA A 68 -3.55 -7.53 -2.27
C ALA A 68 -3.08 -6.45 -1.29
N VAL A 69 -1.91 -6.66 -0.68
CA VAL A 69 -1.21 -5.66 0.14
C VAL A 69 0.14 -5.32 -0.49
N TYR A 70 0.42 -4.03 -0.64
CA TYR A 70 1.73 -3.52 -1.04
C TYR A 70 2.38 -2.79 0.13
N ILE A 71 3.64 -3.12 0.42
CA ILE A 71 4.37 -2.58 1.56
C ILE A 71 5.47 -1.66 1.03
N HIS A 72 5.42 -0.39 1.42
CA HIS A 72 6.42 0.60 1.02
C HIS A 72 7.51 0.76 2.09
N GLY A 73 8.72 1.11 1.68
CA GLY A 73 9.75 1.61 2.57
C GLY A 73 9.50 3.06 3.00
N VAL A 74 10.33 3.56 3.93
CA VAL A 74 10.35 4.99 4.31
C VAL A 74 10.70 5.92 3.13
N ASP A 75 11.35 5.37 2.10
CA ASP A 75 11.68 6.04 0.85
C ASP A 75 10.52 6.05 -0.17
N GLY A 76 9.39 5.43 0.17
CA GLY A 76 8.18 5.37 -0.65
C GLY A 76 8.19 4.29 -1.73
N ARG A 77 9.31 3.56 -1.92
CA ARG A 77 9.38 2.45 -2.88
C ARG A 77 8.69 1.21 -2.32
N ILE A 78 8.06 0.42 -3.19
CA ILE A 78 7.48 -0.86 -2.77
C ILE A 78 8.65 -1.82 -2.47
N ARG A 79 8.57 -2.52 -1.34
CA ARG A 79 9.55 -3.52 -0.91
C ARG A 79 8.99 -4.92 -1.00
N GLU A 80 7.68 -5.07 -0.79
CA GLU A 80 7.02 -6.36 -0.69
C GLU A 80 5.56 -6.27 -1.14
N ARG A 81 5.06 -7.41 -1.65
CA ARG A 81 3.66 -7.63 -2.03
C ARG A 81 3.18 -8.93 -1.40
N GLU A 82 1.98 -8.90 -0.82
CA GLU A 82 1.25 -10.06 -0.30
C GLU A 82 -0.13 -10.21 -0.93
#